data_AF-A0AAC8Q830-F1
#
_entry.id   AF-A0AAC8Q830-F1
#
_cell.length_a   1.000
_cell.length_b   1.000
_cell.length_c   1.000
_cell.angle_alpha   90.00
_cell.angle_beta   90.00
_cell.angle_gamma   90.00
#
_symmetry.space_group_name_H-M   'P 1'
#
loop_
_entity.id
_entity.type
_entity.pdbx_description
1 polymer ?
#
loop_
_entity_poly.entity_id
_entity_poly.type
_entity_poly.pdbx_seq_one_letter_code
_entity_poly.pdbx_strand_id
1 'polypeptide(L)'
;MFLGGSLEALKDLRAGAKRLIETEGFRVNEAKTRVARRGRRQQVTGVVVNETLGLSRQERRKLRAAIHQARKEGAPPEAAARIEGKLAYLSMLNPEQAAVLRKRWKPSR
;
A
#
# COMPACT_ATOMS: atom_id res chain seq x y z
N MET A 1 14.75 15.67 -7.45
CA MET A 1 13.60 16.57 -7.19
C MET A 1 12.63 15.86 -6.24
N PHE A 2 12.58 16.29 -4.97
CA PHE A 2 11.56 15.87 -4.01
C PHE A 2 10.33 16.75 -4.25
N LEU A 3 9.14 16.16 -4.39
CA LEU A 3 7.91 16.93 -4.46
C LEU A 3 7.65 17.52 -3.06
N GLY A 4 7.86 18.82 -2.90
CA GLY A 4 7.19 19.58 -1.84
C GLY A 4 8.03 20.08 -0.64
N GLY A 5 9.36 20.07 -0.66
CA GLY A 5 10.13 20.68 0.43
C GLY A 5 11.63 20.83 0.17
N SER A 6 12.23 21.87 0.75
CA SER A 6 13.69 22.07 0.77
C SER A 6 14.37 20.95 1.58
N LEU A 7 15.62 20.61 1.24
CA LEU A 7 16.40 19.65 2.03
C LEU A 7 16.54 20.10 3.49
N GLU A 8 16.54 21.40 3.73
CA GLU A 8 16.58 22.00 5.07
C GLU A 8 15.32 21.69 5.87
N ALA A 9 14.13 21.91 5.31
CA ALA A 9 12.87 21.59 5.99
C ALA A 9 12.78 20.11 6.40
N LEU A 10 13.34 19.21 5.59
CA LEU A 10 13.38 17.78 5.90
C LEU A 10 14.36 17.45 7.05
N LYS A 11 15.51 18.12 7.11
CA LYS A 11 16.45 17.99 8.22
C LYS A 11 15.82 18.49 9.52
N ASP A 12 15.14 19.63 9.47
CA ASP A 12 14.48 20.24 10.63
C ASP A 12 13.37 19.34 11.16
N LEU A 13 12.52 18.82 10.27
CA LEU A 13 11.47 17.86 10.64
C LEU A 13 12.05 16.60 11.29
N ARG A 14 13.14 16.03 10.71
CA ARG A 14 13.79 14.85 11.27
C ARG A 14 14.37 15.14 12.66
N ALA A 15 15.01 16.28 12.84
CA ALA A 15 15.58 16.68 14.11
C ALA A 15 14.49 16.89 15.18
N GLY A 16 13.39 17.55 14.81
CA GLY A 16 12.22 17.73 15.69
C GLY A 16 11.59 16.40 16.11
N ALA A 17 11.32 15.52 15.14
CA ALA A 17 10.74 14.20 15.40
C ALA A 17 11.67 13.34 16.28
N LYS A 18 12.98 13.36 16.04
CA LYS A 18 13.95 12.63 16.87
C LYS A 18 13.93 13.11 18.32
N ARG A 19 13.94 14.43 18.54
CA ARG A 19 13.84 15.01 19.88
C ARG A 19 12.57 14.56 20.60
N LEU A 20 11.41 14.64 19.94
CA LEU A 20 10.13 14.19 20.53
C LEU A 20 10.15 12.70 20.91
N ILE A 21 10.67 11.84 20.03
CA ILE A 21 10.79 10.41 20.29
C ILE A 21 11.67 10.15 21.53
N GLU A 22 12.79 10.88 21.64
CA GLU A 22 13.73 10.75 22.76
C GLU A 22 13.17 11.31 24.08
N THR A 23 12.41 12.41 24.05
CA THR A 23 11.75 12.97 25.25
C THR A 23 10.68 12.04 25.81
N GLU A 24 10.03 11.25 24.95
CA GLU A 24 9.06 10.22 25.35
C GLU A 24 9.75 8.91 25.81
N GLY A 25 11.08 8.88 25.90
CA GLY A 25 11.85 7.72 26.39
C GLY A 25 12.11 6.62 25.33
N PHE A 26 11.78 6.86 24.06
CA PHE A 26 12.06 5.94 22.97
C PHE A 26 13.42 6.23 22.30
N ARG A 27 13.95 5.27 21.55
CA ARG A 27 15.17 5.44 20.73
C ARG A 27 14.89 5.19 19.26
N VAL A 28 15.37 6.10 18.41
CA VAL A 28 15.30 5.94 16.95
C VAL A 28 16.28 4.86 16.50
N ASN A 29 15.80 3.89 15.73
CA ASN A 29 16.66 2.92 15.06
C ASN A 29 17.22 3.52 13.76
N GLU A 30 18.46 4.00 13.79
CA GLU A 30 19.10 4.65 12.64
C GLU A 30 19.26 3.68 11.44
N ALA A 31 19.44 2.37 11.67
CA ALA A 31 19.53 1.39 10.58
C ALA A 31 18.21 1.19 9.81
N LYS A 32 17.07 1.44 10.46
CA LYS A 32 15.73 1.40 9.83
C LYS A 32 15.23 2.79 9.38
N THR A 33 15.94 3.86 9.75
CA THR A 33 15.56 5.24 9.43
C THR A 33 16.22 5.70 8.15
N ARG A 34 15.43 6.07 7.13
CA ARG A 34 15.96 6.61 5.88
C ARG A 34 14.99 7.58 5.22
N VAL A 35 15.56 8.52 4.47
CA VAL A 35 14.79 9.41 3.59
C VAL A 35 14.52 8.70 2.27
N ALA A 36 13.27 8.29 2.04
CA ALA A 36 12.88 7.63 0.80
C ALA A 36 12.64 8.67 -0.31
N ARG A 37 13.50 8.70 -1.32
CA ARG A 37 13.37 9.60 -2.48
C ARG A 37 12.25 9.16 -3.42
N ARG A 38 11.63 10.12 -4.14
CA ARG A 38 10.53 9.89 -5.10
C ARG A 38 10.81 8.79 -6.13
N GLY A 39 12.05 8.68 -6.62
CA GLY A 39 12.45 7.67 -7.62
C GLY A 39 12.52 6.22 -7.10
N ARG A 40 12.33 5.99 -5.80
CA ARG A 40 12.27 4.65 -5.20
C ARG A 40 10.85 4.38 -4.71
N ARG A 41 10.46 3.10 -4.68
CA ARG A 41 9.16 2.66 -4.19
C ARG A 41 9.04 2.95 -2.68
N GLN A 42 8.17 3.87 -2.31
CA GLN A 42 7.77 4.19 -0.95
C GLN A 42 6.58 3.31 -0.58
N GLN A 43 6.68 2.65 0.58
CA GLN A 43 5.65 1.77 1.09
C GLN A 43 5.37 2.12 2.54
N VAL A 44 4.09 2.24 2.89
CA VAL A 44 3.59 2.38 4.25
C VAL A 44 2.60 1.26 4.46
N THR A 45 2.77 0.44 5.50
CA THR A 45 1.89 -0.70 5.82
C THR A 45 1.56 -1.62 4.63
N GLY A 46 2.53 -1.81 3.71
CA GLY A 46 2.36 -2.62 2.50
C GLY A 46 1.65 -1.92 1.32
N VAL A 47 1.14 -0.71 1.53
CA VAL A 47 0.56 0.18 0.53
C VAL A 47 1.65 0.97 -0.17
N VAL A 48 1.60 1.05 -1.49
CA VAL A 48 2.50 1.92 -2.25
C VAL A 48 1.93 3.33 -2.25
N VAL A 49 2.76 4.33 -1.89
CA VAL A 49 2.31 5.72 -1.67
C VAL A 49 2.93 6.75 -2.63
N ASN A 50 3.79 6.34 -3.58
CA ASN A 50 4.59 7.27 -4.38
C ASN A 50 3.81 8.36 -5.13
N GLU A 51 2.68 8.00 -5.72
CA GLU A 51 1.89 8.89 -6.58
C GLU A 51 0.39 8.57 -6.48
N THR A 52 0.06 7.28 -6.44
CA THR A 52 -1.31 6.82 -6.20
C THR A 52 -1.27 5.76 -5.11
N LEU A 53 -2.11 5.92 -4.08
CA LEU A 53 -2.34 4.89 -3.08
C LEU A 53 -2.83 3.62 -3.76
N GLY A 54 -2.31 2.46 -3.34
CA GLY A 54 -2.76 1.19 -3.88
C GLY A 54 -1.91 -0.01 -3.49
N LEU A 55 -2.40 -1.18 -3.89
CA LEU A 55 -1.68 -2.44 -3.71
C LEU A 55 -0.35 -2.43 -4.49
N SER A 56 0.62 -3.16 -3.96
CA SER A 56 1.86 -3.44 -4.68
C SER A 56 1.61 -4.09 -6.04
N ARG A 57 2.53 -3.89 -7.00
CA ARG A 57 2.47 -4.59 -8.30
C ARG A 57 2.32 -6.11 -8.13
N GLN A 58 2.98 -6.69 -7.14
CA GLN A 58 2.92 -8.11 -6.82
C GLN A 58 1.55 -8.53 -6.29
N GLU A 59 0.99 -7.79 -5.32
CA GLU A 59 -0.33 -8.08 -4.77
C GLU A 59 -1.44 -7.89 -5.80
N ARG A 60 -1.35 -6.86 -6.65
CA ARG A 60 -2.28 -6.70 -7.79
C ARG A 60 -2.20 -7.86 -8.78
N ARG A 61 -0.99 -8.38 -9.06
CA ARG A 61 -0.81 -9.55 -9.92
C ARG A 61 -1.47 -10.79 -9.30
N LYS A 62 -1.25 -11.03 -8.00
CA LYS A 62 -1.90 -12.13 -7.27
C LYS A 62 -3.43 -12.02 -7.27
N LEU A 63 -3.97 -10.84 -7.02
CA LEU A 63 -5.43 -10.61 -7.02
C LEU A 63 -6.03 -10.86 -8.41
N ARG A 64 -5.37 -10.40 -9.48
CA ARG A 64 -5.80 -10.69 -10.86
C ARG A 64 -5.77 -12.19 -11.17
N ALA A 65 -4.72 -12.89 -10.75
CA ALA A 65 -4.61 -14.34 -10.95
C ALA A 65 -5.71 -15.09 -10.17
N ALA A 66 -5.97 -14.71 -8.91
CA ALA A 66 -7.03 -15.31 -8.11
C ALA A 66 -8.42 -15.12 -8.74
N ILE A 67 -8.74 -13.91 -9.21
CA ILE A 67 -9.99 -13.64 -9.94
C ILE A 67 -10.07 -14.47 -11.22
N HIS A 68 -8.96 -14.60 -11.97
CA HIS A 68 -8.93 -15.40 -13.19
C HIS A 68 -9.22 -16.88 -12.92
N GLN A 69 -8.54 -17.48 -11.94
CA GLN A 69 -8.76 -18.88 -11.58
C GLN A 69 -10.19 -19.11 -11.09
N ALA A 70 -10.68 -18.22 -10.24
CA ALA A 70 -12.05 -18.30 -9.72
C ALA A 70 -13.12 -18.24 -10.82
N ARG A 71 -12.87 -17.51 -11.91
CA ARG A 71 -13.78 -17.49 -13.08
C ARG A 71 -13.71 -18.74 -13.93
N LYS A 72 -12.55 -19.40 -14.00
CA LYS A 72 -12.31 -20.55 -14.86
C LYS A 72 -12.77 -21.84 -14.20
N GLU A 73 -12.49 -22.00 -12.91
CA GLU A 73 -12.63 -23.26 -12.17
C GLU A 73 -13.68 -23.15 -11.05
N GLY A 74 -14.29 -21.97 -10.86
CA GLY A 74 -15.07 -21.65 -9.67
C GLY A 74 -14.16 -21.29 -8.49
N ALA A 75 -14.74 -20.70 -7.45
CA ALA A 75 -14.03 -20.44 -6.20
C ALA A 75 -14.79 -21.04 -5.02
N PRO A 76 -14.12 -21.80 -4.15
CA PRO A 76 -14.72 -22.18 -2.88
C PRO A 76 -15.03 -20.92 -2.05
N PRO A 77 -15.97 -21.00 -1.09
CA PRO A 77 -16.41 -19.85 -0.30
C PRO A 77 -15.26 -19.05 0.34
N GLU A 78 -14.25 -19.74 0.87
CA GLU A 78 -13.07 -19.10 1.46
C GLU A 78 -12.24 -18.29 0.45
N ALA A 79 -12.10 -18.80 -0.77
CA ALA A 79 -11.36 -18.11 -1.83
C ALA A 79 -12.16 -16.88 -2.32
N ALA A 80 -13.47 -17.01 -2.46
CA ALA A 80 -14.36 -15.90 -2.78
C ALA A 80 -14.30 -14.80 -1.71
N ALA A 81 -14.41 -15.16 -0.42
CA ALA A 81 -14.30 -14.24 0.70
C ALA A 81 -12.94 -13.51 0.73
N ARG A 82 -11.85 -14.22 0.41
CA ARG A 82 -10.50 -13.63 0.32
C ARG A 82 -10.37 -12.64 -0.83
N ILE A 83 -10.98 -12.92 -1.98
CA ILE A 83 -11.02 -12.01 -3.13
C ILE A 83 -11.83 -10.75 -2.75
N GLU A 84 -13.00 -10.92 -2.14
CA GLU A 84 -13.84 -9.82 -1.67
C GLU A 84 -13.11 -8.93 -0.65
N GLY A 85 -12.48 -9.52 0.37
CA GLY A 85 -11.72 -8.77 1.37
C GLY A 85 -10.57 -7.96 0.74
N LYS A 86 -9.85 -8.54 -0.21
CA LYS A 86 -8.78 -7.82 -0.94
C LYS A 86 -9.33 -6.72 -1.84
N LEU A 87 -10.49 -6.91 -2.47
CA LEU A 87 -11.15 -5.87 -3.27
C LEU A 87 -11.67 -4.73 -2.40
N ALA A 88 -12.24 -5.03 -1.22
CA ALA A 88 -12.67 -4.01 -0.25
C ALA A 88 -11.48 -3.17 0.24
N TYR A 89 -10.36 -3.82 0.60
CA TYR A 89 -9.13 -3.12 0.97
C TYR A 89 -8.59 -2.26 -0.17
N LEU A 90 -8.58 -2.78 -1.41
CA LEU A 90 -8.17 -1.97 -2.56
C LEU A 90 -9.13 -0.81 -2.81
N SER A 91 -10.44 -0.99 -2.59
CA SER A 91 -11.44 0.07 -2.74
C SER A 91 -11.23 1.20 -1.75
N MET A 92 -10.82 0.88 -0.52
CA MET A 92 -10.44 1.87 0.49
C MET A 92 -9.21 2.69 0.06
N LEU A 93 -8.23 2.06 -0.58
CA LEU A 93 -7.00 2.72 -1.01
C LEU A 93 -7.14 3.46 -2.35
N ASN A 94 -7.90 2.88 -3.27
CA ASN A 94 -8.01 3.31 -4.66
C ASN A 94 -9.31 2.77 -5.29
N PRO A 95 -10.40 3.55 -5.25
CA PRO A 95 -11.71 3.09 -5.73
C PRO A 95 -11.72 2.83 -7.23
N GLU A 96 -11.00 3.63 -8.04
CA GLU A 96 -10.93 3.45 -9.49
C GLU A 96 -10.26 2.12 -9.88
N GLN A 97 -9.11 1.80 -9.27
CA GLN A 97 -8.43 0.53 -9.48
C GLN A 97 -9.26 -0.65 -9.00
N ALA A 98 -9.96 -0.51 -7.87
CA ALA A 98 -10.87 -1.53 -7.38
C ALA A 98 -12.01 -1.79 -8.35
N ALA A 99 -12.65 -0.74 -8.90
CA ALA A 99 -13.75 -0.86 -9.83
C ALA A 99 -13.39 -1.67 -11.09
N VAL A 100 -12.18 -1.48 -11.63
CA VAL A 100 -11.69 -2.26 -12.79
C VAL A 100 -11.61 -3.75 -12.49
N LEU A 101 -11.12 -4.13 -11.30
CA LEU A 101 -11.03 -5.53 -10.89
C LEU A 101 -12.39 -6.10 -10.49
N ARG A 102 -13.24 -5.29 -9.86
CA ARG A 102 -14.60 -5.68 -9.44
C ARG A 102 -15.49 -6.01 -10.63
N LYS A 103 -15.37 -5.28 -11.75
CA LYS A 103 -16.06 -5.63 -13.01
C LYS A 103 -15.74 -7.05 -13.50
N ARG A 104 -14.57 -7.58 -13.15
CA ARG A 104 -14.13 -8.93 -13.54
C ARG A 104 -14.50 -10.00 -12.52
N TRP A 105 -15.00 -9.63 -11.34
CA TRP A 105 -15.34 -10.54 -10.27
C TRP A 105 -16.86 -10.56 -10.07
N LYS A 106 -17.48 -11.73 -10.25
CA LYS A 106 -18.88 -11.97 -9.89
C LYS A 106 -18.88 -13.18 -8.96
N PRO A 107 -19.23 -13.04 -7.68
CA PRO A 107 -19.38 -14.19 -6.81
C PRO A 107 -20.50 -15.08 -7.37
N SER A 108 -20.19 -16.35 -7.64
CA SER A 108 -21.22 -17.37 -7.84
C SER A 108 -21.95 -17.54 -6.51
N ARG A 109 -23.27 -17.32 -6.50
CA ARG A 109 -24.13 -17.64 -5.37
C ARG A 109 -24.13 -19.14 -5.11
#